data_AF-A0A3M7L2C7-F1
#
_entry.id   AF-A0A3M7L2C7-F1
#
_cell.length_a   1.000
_cell.length_b   1.000
_cell.length_c   1.000
_cell.angle_alpha   90.00
_cell.angle_beta   90.00
_cell.angle_gamma   90.00
#
_symmetry.space_group_name_H-M   'P 1'
#
loop_
_entity.id
_entity.type
_entity.pdbx_description
1 polymer ?
#
loop_
_entity_poly.entity_id
_entity_poly.type
_entity_poly.pdbx_seq_one_letter_code
_entity_poly.pdbx_strand_id
1 'polypeptide(L)'
;MKAQGKSAGLGSPPSPAPSSVSVTRLLLNVSLARIVLSLSGILNPVQNLVSGQLLLGVSVWQVTRDLLRRALYVLGYLSAPVQLAWLQSLSRYSLVNVRRWHVAAAACVGYGVVQGVRRRLADARDEGARVRARLALRMSEAKSYFEWSVLATKLDAARGADPAARRRAEARLYDRRLLREKVAHLRKVRALGTLGEQMFALRADLLRDLGGMTSPDLHDLFPVCPEPIREYIEERRGSRRLCGSLESCPCGLHTPRSPPPT
;
A
#
# COMPACT_ATOMS: atom_id res chain seq x y z
N MET A 1 98.37 22.72 4.32
CA MET A 1 98.33 24.07 4.94
C MET A 1 96.91 24.59 4.92
N LYS A 2 96.46 25.15 6.06
CA LYS A 2 95.17 25.82 6.38
C LYS A 2 93.92 24.92 6.33
N ALA A 3 93.36 24.39 7.41
CA ALA A 3 92.92 24.92 8.73
C ALA A 3 91.44 25.38 8.75
N GLN A 4 90.67 24.69 9.61
CA GLN A 4 89.49 25.11 10.39
C GLN A 4 88.24 25.56 9.61
N GLY A 5 87.01 25.14 9.89
CA GLY A 5 86.40 24.50 11.07
C GLY A 5 85.12 25.28 11.40
N LYS A 6 83.95 24.63 11.46
CA LYS A 6 82.82 25.09 12.30
C LYS A 6 81.71 24.04 12.42
N SER A 7 81.39 23.75 13.68
CA SER A 7 80.33 22.90 14.20
C SER A 7 78.93 23.45 13.94
N ALA A 8 77.93 22.55 13.88
CA ALA A 8 76.74 22.52 14.75
C ALA A 8 75.51 21.96 14.02
N GLY A 9 74.70 21.18 14.76
CA GLY A 9 73.25 21.22 14.58
C GLY A 9 72.57 19.88 14.32
N LEU A 10 72.09 19.27 15.40
CA LEU A 10 70.99 18.29 15.46
C LEU A 10 69.89 18.54 14.41
N GLY A 11 69.46 17.46 13.76
CA GLY A 11 68.21 17.42 12.99
C GLY A 11 67.75 15.99 12.80
N SER A 12 66.86 15.54 13.68
CA SER A 12 66.16 14.24 13.59
C SER A 12 65.42 14.09 12.25
N PRO A 13 65.33 12.88 11.66
CA PRO A 13 64.56 12.70 10.44
C PRO A 13 63.06 12.84 10.73
N PRO A 14 62.29 13.58 9.91
CA PRO A 14 60.85 13.71 10.10
C PRO A 14 60.15 12.39 9.76
N SER A 15 59.29 11.96 10.68
CA SER A 15 58.33 10.86 10.50
C SER A 15 57.41 11.11 9.30
N PRO A 16 57.08 10.11 8.46
CA PRO A 16 56.24 10.31 7.28
C PRO A 16 54.79 10.63 7.70
N ALA A 17 54.30 11.80 7.27
CA ALA A 17 52.92 12.19 7.47
C ALA A 17 51.95 11.19 6.81
N PRO A 18 50.79 10.89 7.42
CA PRO A 18 49.78 10.04 6.82
C PRO A 18 49.20 10.74 5.58
N SER A 19 49.43 10.17 4.41
CA SER A 19 48.86 10.65 3.15
C SER A 19 47.34 10.74 3.27
N SER A 20 46.80 11.95 3.25
CA SER A 20 45.37 12.22 3.18
C SER A 20 44.88 11.77 1.81
N VAL A 21 44.39 10.53 1.75
CA VAL A 21 43.70 10.01 0.56
C VAL A 21 42.47 10.89 0.34
N SER A 22 42.57 11.79 -0.64
CA SER A 22 41.54 12.78 -0.94
C SER A 22 40.21 12.08 -1.22
N VAL A 23 39.16 12.47 -0.50
CA VAL A 23 37.81 11.89 -0.58
C VAL A 23 37.30 11.84 -2.03
N THR A 24 37.71 12.79 -2.88
CA THR A 24 37.42 12.81 -4.31
C THR A 24 38.02 11.62 -5.07
N ARG A 25 39.23 11.17 -4.73
CA ARG A 25 39.82 9.95 -5.33
C ARG A 25 39.08 8.69 -4.90
N LEU A 26 38.62 8.63 -3.65
CA LEU A 26 37.79 7.51 -3.17
C LEU A 26 36.43 7.47 -3.87
N LEU A 27 35.76 8.61 -4.03
CA LEU A 27 34.50 8.72 -4.77
C LEU A 27 34.66 8.38 -6.25
N LEU A 28 35.76 8.80 -6.87
CA LEU A 28 36.10 8.44 -8.25
C LEU A 28 36.33 6.92 -8.39
N ASN A 29 37.07 6.31 -7.47
CA ASN A 29 37.34 4.88 -7.48
C ASN A 29 36.08 4.03 -7.23
N VAL A 30 35.19 4.47 -6.34
CA VAL A 30 33.91 3.78 -6.07
C VAL A 30 32.95 3.90 -7.26
N SER A 31 32.89 5.06 -7.91
CA SER A 31 32.07 5.25 -9.12
C SER A 31 32.63 4.44 -10.30
N LEU A 32 33.94 4.44 -10.52
CA LEU A 32 34.60 3.58 -11.51
C LEU A 32 34.37 2.10 -11.23
N ALA A 33 34.53 1.66 -9.99
CA ALA A 33 34.29 0.27 -9.61
C ALA A 33 32.84 -0.15 -9.88
N ARG A 34 31.88 0.72 -9.58
CA ARG A 34 30.45 0.47 -9.82
C ARG A 34 30.12 0.43 -11.32
N ILE A 35 30.76 1.27 -12.11
CA ILE A 35 30.66 1.24 -13.58
C ILE A 35 31.24 -0.08 -14.10
N VAL A 36 32.43 -0.49 -13.66
CA VAL A 36 33.08 -1.75 -14.06
C VAL A 36 32.24 -2.97 -13.65
N LEU A 37 31.69 -2.99 -12.43
CA LEU A 37 30.79 -4.04 -11.94
C LEU A 37 29.46 -4.09 -12.70
N SER A 38 28.94 -2.94 -13.14
CA SER A 38 27.75 -2.92 -14.00
C SER A 38 28.05 -3.38 -15.43
N LEU A 39 29.23 -3.04 -15.97
CA LEU A 39 29.68 -3.50 -17.28
C LEU A 39 29.95 -5.01 -17.29
N SER A 40 30.55 -5.56 -16.23
CA SER A 40 30.82 -7.00 -16.13
C SER A 40 29.53 -7.83 -16.04
N GLY A 41 28.48 -7.32 -15.38
CA GLY A 41 27.17 -7.95 -15.38
C GLY A 41 26.50 -8.00 -16.76
N ILE A 42 26.75 -7.00 -17.61
CA ILE A 42 26.26 -6.92 -18.99
C ILE A 42 27.11 -7.81 -19.93
N LEU A 43 28.42 -7.93 -19.68
CA LEU A 43 29.34 -8.76 -20.45
C LEU A 43 29.39 -10.23 -20.01
N ASN A 44 28.82 -10.58 -18.85
CA ASN A 44 28.79 -11.93 -18.29
C ASN A 44 28.34 -13.04 -19.27
N PRO A 45 27.28 -12.88 -20.08
CA PRO A 45 26.90 -13.91 -21.06
C PRO A 45 27.96 -14.08 -22.17
N VAL A 46 28.65 -12.99 -22.55
CA VAL A 46 29.74 -13.03 -23.54
C VAL A 46 30.97 -13.71 -22.93
N GLN A 47 31.28 -13.42 -21.67
CA GLN A 47 32.37 -14.05 -20.93
C GLN A 47 32.14 -15.56 -20.75
N ASN A 48 30.90 -15.99 -20.47
CA ASN A 48 30.55 -17.41 -20.33
C ASN A 48 30.60 -18.18 -21.67
N LEU A 49 30.26 -17.53 -22.78
CA LEU A 49 30.40 -18.12 -24.12
C LEU A 49 31.87 -18.26 -24.54
N VAL A 50 32.70 -17.25 -24.22
CA VAL A 50 34.14 -17.25 -24.50
C VAL A 50 34.87 -18.28 -23.62
N SER A 51 34.54 -18.35 -22.33
CA SER A 51 35.15 -19.33 -21.42
C SER A 51 34.75 -20.76 -21.78
N GLY A 52 33.50 -21.02 -22.18
CA GLY A 52 33.05 -22.32 -22.67
C GLY A 52 33.76 -22.79 -23.93
N GLN A 53 34.07 -21.87 -24.87
CA GLN A 53 34.82 -22.21 -26.10
C GLN A 53 36.31 -22.42 -25.86
N LEU A 54 36.91 -21.69 -24.91
CA LEU A 54 38.31 -21.89 -24.50
C LEU A 54 38.51 -23.21 -23.74
N LEU A 55 37.51 -23.64 -22.95
CA LEU A 55 37.50 -24.94 -22.27
C LEU A 55 37.45 -26.13 -23.25
N LEU A 56 36.91 -25.94 -24.46
CA LEU A 56 36.86 -26.93 -25.53
C LEU A 56 38.14 -26.98 -26.39
N GLY A 57 39.20 -26.26 -26.00
CA GLY A 57 40.51 -26.27 -26.68
C GLY A 57 40.55 -25.48 -28.00
N VAL A 58 39.52 -24.68 -28.29
CA VAL A 58 39.46 -23.81 -29.47
C VAL A 58 40.42 -22.63 -29.28
N SER A 59 41.20 -22.30 -30.32
CA SER A 59 42.19 -21.23 -30.19
C SER A 59 41.50 -19.88 -29.97
N VAL A 60 42.09 -19.06 -29.09
CA VAL A 60 41.61 -17.69 -28.78
C VAL A 60 41.40 -16.90 -30.08
N TRP A 61 42.25 -17.11 -31.08
CA TRP A 61 42.18 -16.49 -32.40
C TRP A 61 40.94 -16.88 -33.22
N GLN A 62 40.50 -18.13 -33.13
CA GLN A 62 39.29 -18.59 -33.80
C GLN A 62 38.05 -17.98 -33.13
N VAL A 63 38.02 -17.95 -31.79
CA VAL A 63 36.92 -17.35 -31.02
C VAL A 63 36.80 -15.85 -31.29
N THR A 64 37.91 -15.10 -31.29
CA THR A 64 37.89 -13.67 -31.57
C THR A 64 37.46 -13.36 -33.00
N ARG A 65 37.90 -14.16 -33.98
CA ARG A 65 37.48 -14.02 -35.38
C ARG A 65 36.00 -14.32 -35.59
N ASP A 66 35.46 -15.33 -34.92
CA ASP A 66 34.03 -15.66 -35.00
C ASP A 66 33.17 -14.60 -34.33
N LEU A 67 33.62 -14.05 -33.19
CA LEU A 67 32.98 -12.89 -32.56
C LEU A 67 33.01 -11.66 -33.46
N LEU A 68 34.15 -11.38 -34.12
CA LEU A 68 34.28 -10.27 -35.05
C LEU A 68 33.33 -10.42 -36.25
N ARG A 69 33.24 -11.62 -36.84
CA ARG A 69 32.32 -11.92 -37.93
C ARG A 69 30.86 -11.75 -37.50
N ARG A 70 30.49 -12.26 -36.33
CA ARG A 70 29.15 -12.09 -35.77
C ARG A 70 28.84 -10.63 -35.47
N ALA A 71 29.79 -9.87 -34.94
CA ALA A 71 29.65 -8.44 -34.69
C ALA A 71 29.42 -7.67 -36.00
N LEU A 72 30.23 -7.94 -37.03
CA LEU A 72 30.06 -7.34 -38.36
C LEU A 72 28.73 -7.71 -39.00
N TYR A 73 28.28 -8.96 -38.86
CA TYR A 73 26.97 -9.40 -39.34
C TYR A 73 25.82 -8.67 -38.62
N VAL A 74 25.88 -8.55 -37.30
CA VAL A 74 24.88 -7.82 -36.50
C VAL A 74 24.87 -6.34 -36.85
N LEU A 75 26.04 -5.72 -37.02
CA LEU A 75 26.19 -4.33 -37.43
C LEU A 75 25.62 -4.08 -38.84
N GLY A 76 25.86 -5.02 -39.78
CA GLY A 76 25.27 -5.02 -41.11
C GLY A 76 23.74 -5.19 -41.08
N TYR A 77 23.25 -6.10 -40.25
CA TYR A 77 21.83 -6.36 -40.10
C TYR A 77 21.06 -5.19 -39.49
N LEU A 78 21.63 -4.51 -38.49
CA LEU A 78 21.04 -3.35 -37.81
C LEU A 78 21.11 -2.06 -38.64
N SER A 79 22.11 -1.95 -39.52
CA SER A 79 22.25 -0.79 -40.42
C SER A 79 21.34 -0.86 -41.65
N ALA A 80 20.80 -2.03 -41.99
CA ALA A 80 19.86 -2.21 -43.09
C ALA A 80 18.53 -1.46 -42.87
N PRO A 81 17.85 -1.03 -43.95
CA PRO A 81 16.53 -0.40 -43.87
C PRO A 81 15.47 -1.37 -43.36
N VAL A 82 14.43 -0.82 -42.73
CA VAL A 82 13.29 -1.60 -42.24
C VAL A 82 12.42 -2.04 -43.43
N GLN A 83 12.09 -3.32 -43.50
CA GLN A 83 11.28 -3.92 -44.58
C GLN A 83 9.77 -3.95 -44.27
N LEU A 84 9.34 -3.47 -43.11
CA LEU A 84 7.91 -3.41 -42.76
C LEU A 84 7.20 -2.30 -43.55
N ALA A 85 6.19 -2.68 -44.33
CA ALA A 85 5.45 -1.81 -45.24
C ALA A 85 4.80 -0.59 -44.55
N TRP A 86 4.28 -0.75 -43.33
CA TRP A 86 3.65 0.36 -42.60
C TRP A 86 4.66 1.44 -42.17
N LEU A 87 5.88 1.07 -41.79
CA LEU A 87 6.95 2.01 -41.42
C LEU A 87 7.52 2.72 -42.65
N GLN A 88 7.54 2.05 -43.80
CA GLN A 88 7.95 2.65 -45.07
C GLN A 88 6.95 3.70 -45.58
N SER A 89 5.66 3.55 -45.23
CA SER A 89 4.66 4.58 -45.54
C SER A 89 4.91 5.86 -44.74
N LEU A 90 5.32 5.74 -43.46
CA LEU A 90 5.67 6.87 -42.60
C LEU A 90 6.97 7.57 -43.04
N SER A 91 7.98 6.82 -43.51
CA SER A 91 9.22 7.40 -44.02
C SER A 91 9.04 8.15 -45.34
N ARG A 92 7.88 8.04 -46.00
CA ARG A 92 7.54 8.80 -47.21
C ARG A 92 7.15 10.25 -46.90
N TYR A 93 6.67 10.51 -45.68
CA TYR A 93 6.27 11.85 -45.21
C TYR A 93 7.25 12.45 -44.19
N SER A 94 8.11 11.62 -43.59
CA SER A 94 9.13 12.05 -42.63
C SER A 94 10.51 12.12 -43.29
N LEU A 95 11.22 13.24 -43.13
CA LEU A 95 12.60 13.47 -43.60
C LEU A 95 13.66 12.55 -42.94
N VAL A 96 13.24 11.57 -42.12
CA VAL A 96 14.13 10.72 -41.34
C VAL A 96 14.10 9.28 -41.86
N ASN A 97 15.24 8.79 -42.33
CA ASN A 97 15.41 7.42 -42.79
C ASN A 97 15.48 6.45 -41.59
N VAL A 98 14.37 5.76 -41.29
CA VAL A 98 14.25 4.83 -40.15
C VAL A 98 15.00 3.53 -40.43
N ARG A 99 16.22 3.43 -39.93
CA ARG A 99 17.02 2.19 -39.91
C ARG A 99 16.60 1.25 -38.77
N ARG A 100 16.87 -0.05 -38.90
CA ARG A 100 16.49 -1.09 -37.91
C ARG A 100 17.04 -0.81 -36.51
N TRP A 101 18.21 -0.19 -36.40
CA TRP A 101 18.75 0.21 -35.10
C TRP A 101 17.87 1.22 -34.34
N HIS A 102 17.13 2.11 -35.02
CA HIS A 102 16.20 3.02 -34.35
C HIS A 102 15.03 2.26 -33.73
N VAL A 103 14.53 1.23 -34.41
CA VAL A 103 13.46 0.37 -33.90
C VAL A 103 13.97 -0.43 -32.70
N ALA A 104 15.18 -0.97 -32.77
CA ALA A 104 15.82 -1.66 -31.65
C ALA A 104 16.01 -0.70 -30.45
N ALA A 105 16.49 0.52 -30.69
CA ALA A 105 16.62 1.54 -29.65
C ALA A 105 15.26 1.90 -29.02
N ALA A 106 14.23 2.12 -29.84
CA ALA A 106 12.88 2.39 -29.39
C ALA A 106 12.29 1.22 -28.57
N ALA A 107 12.54 -0.02 -28.99
CA ALA A 107 12.11 -1.21 -28.27
C ALA A 107 12.81 -1.33 -26.91
N CYS A 108 14.11 -1.06 -26.83
CA CYS A 108 14.86 -1.04 -25.57
C CYS A 108 14.33 0.04 -24.61
N VAL A 109 14.09 1.26 -25.12
CA VAL A 109 13.50 2.35 -24.32
C VAL A 109 12.09 1.98 -23.86
N GLY A 110 11.24 1.47 -24.76
CA GLY A 110 9.89 1.01 -24.44
C GLY A 110 9.88 -0.08 -23.37
N TYR A 111 10.78 -1.07 -23.48
CA TYR A 111 10.96 -2.11 -22.46
C TYR A 111 11.34 -1.52 -21.11
N GLY A 112 12.29 -0.58 -21.07
CA GLY A 112 12.70 0.11 -19.84
C GLY A 112 11.55 0.88 -19.19
N VAL A 113 10.75 1.60 -19.97
CA VAL A 113 9.56 2.32 -19.49
C VAL A 113 8.53 1.35 -18.92
N VAL A 114 8.19 0.28 -19.65
CA VAL A 114 7.22 -0.73 -19.20
C VAL A 114 7.70 -1.40 -17.91
N GLN A 115 8.97 -1.79 -17.83
CA GLN A 115 9.55 -2.37 -16.61
C GLN A 115 9.55 -1.38 -15.45
N GLY A 116 9.85 -0.10 -15.71
CA GLY A 116 9.79 0.97 -14.71
C GLY A 116 8.37 1.15 -14.15
N VAL A 117 7.36 1.16 -15.02
CA VAL A 117 5.94 1.24 -14.61
C VAL A 117 5.54 0.01 -13.81
N ARG A 118 5.91 -1.20 -14.25
CA ARG A 118 5.61 -2.44 -13.53
C ARG A 118 6.21 -2.45 -12.12
N ARG A 119 7.46 -2.00 -11.97
CA ARG A 119 8.11 -1.87 -10.67
C ARG A 119 7.39 -0.87 -9.78
N ARG A 120 7.09 0.34 -10.28
CA ARG A 120 6.34 1.34 -9.51
C ARG A 120 4.97 0.83 -9.06
N LEU A 121 4.26 0.07 -9.90
CA LEU A 121 2.98 -0.54 -9.54
C LEU A 121 3.15 -1.65 -8.49
N ALA A 122 4.21 -2.45 -8.58
CA ALA A 122 4.53 -3.43 -7.55
C ALA A 122 4.86 -2.75 -6.22
N ASP A 123 5.73 -1.73 -6.23
CA ASP A 123 6.10 -0.95 -5.05
C ASP A 123 4.86 -0.30 -4.40
N ALA A 124 3.96 0.27 -5.20
CA ALA A 124 2.72 0.86 -4.72
C ALA A 124 1.77 -0.17 -4.09
N ARG A 125 1.68 -1.37 -4.67
CA ARG A 125 0.89 -2.49 -4.11
C ARG A 125 1.49 -2.99 -2.80
N ASP A 126 2.82 -3.08 -2.74
CA ASP A 126 3.55 -3.51 -1.55
C ASP A 126 3.37 -2.50 -0.42
N GLU A 127 3.41 -1.20 -0.71
CA GLU A 127 3.15 -0.15 0.28
C GLU A 127 1.71 -0.24 0.82
N GLY A 128 0.72 -0.41 -0.07
CA GLY A 128 -0.67 -0.65 0.35
C GLY A 128 -0.83 -1.93 1.19
N ALA A 129 -0.07 -2.99 0.90
CA ALA A 129 -0.06 -4.20 1.72
C ALA A 129 0.55 -3.96 3.10
N ARG A 130 1.67 -3.23 3.19
CA ARG A 130 2.34 -2.87 4.46
C ARG A 130 1.47 -2.00 5.35
N VAL A 131 0.78 -1.01 4.78
CA VAL A 131 -0.16 -0.16 5.52
C VAL A 131 -1.28 -1.00 6.13
N ARG A 132 -1.89 -1.90 5.33
CA ARG A 132 -2.95 -2.80 5.82
C ARG A 132 -2.44 -3.75 6.90
N ALA A 133 -1.25 -4.34 6.74
CA ALA A 133 -0.63 -5.21 7.74
C ALA A 133 -0.36 -4.47 9.06
N ARG A 134 0.18 -3.25 8.99
CA ARG A 134 0.43 -2.42 10.17
C ARG A 134 -0.86 -2.05 10.90
N LEU A 135 -1.91 -1.70 10.16
CA LEU A 135 -3.22 -1.40 10.73
C LEU A 135 -3.83 -2.64 11.41
N ALA A 136 -3.72 -3.81 10.77
CA ALA A 136 -4.19 -5.07 11.35
C ALA A 136 -3.45 -5.44 12.65
N LEU A 137 -2.13 -5.26 12.68
CA LEU A 137 -1.32 -5.48 13.90
C LEU A 137 -1.77 -4.54 15.03
N ARG A 138 -1.85 -3.23 14.77
CA ARG A 138 -2.32 -2.26 15.77
C ARG A 138 -3.74 -2.55 16.25
N MET A 139 -4.60 -3.06 15.36
CA MET A 139 -5.96 -3.43 15.72
C MET A 139 -5.98 -4.61 16.71
N SER A 140 -5.05 -5.57 16.59
CA SER A 140 -4.90 -6.67 17.56
C SER A 140 -4.30 -6.25 18.90
N GLU A 141 -3.53 -5.16 18.92
CA GLU A 141 -2.91 -4.60 20.13
C GLU A 141 -3.81 -3.58 20.85
N ALA A 142 -4.93 -3.19 20.25
CA ALA A 142 -5.83 -2.16 20.78
C ALA A 142 -6.43 -2.59 22.14
N LYS A 143 -6.35 -1.71 23.13
CA LYS A 143 -6.83 -1.99 24.51
C LYS A 143 -8.25 -1.50 24.76
N SER A 144 -8.79 -0.68 23.86
CA SER A 144 -10.12 -0.10 23.96
C SER A 144 -10.90 -0.32 22.67
N TYR A 145 -12.21 -0.54 22.81
CA TYR A 145 -13.12 -0.63 21.67
C TYR A 145 -13.08 0.64 20.80
N PHE A 146 -12.93 1.81 21.41
CA PHE A 146 -12.84 3.06 20.67
C PHE A 146 -11.61 3.06 19.74
N GLU A 147 -10.45 2.71 20.27
CA GLU A 147 -9.20 2.60 19.51
C GLU A 147 -9.32 1.55 18.39
N TRP A 148 -9.86 0.38 18.72
CA TRP A 148 -10.11 -0.68 17.75
C TRP A 148 -11.03 -0.20 16.62
N SER A 149 -12.12 0.51 16.94
CA SER A 149 -13.10 0.98 15.95
C SER A 149 -12.51 1.98 14.95
N VAL A 150 -11.63 2.87 15.43
CA VAL A 150 -10.92 3.84 14.58
C VAL A 150 -9.96 3.12 13.65
N LEU A 151 -9.23 2.11 14.15
CA LEU A 151 -8.28 1.32 13.36
C LEU A 151 -9.01 0.44 12.33
N ALA A 152 -10.10 -0.21 12.72
CA ALA A 152 -10.92 -1.01 11.82
C ALA A 152 -11.51 -0.16 10.68
N THR A 153 -11.97 1.05 10.99
CA THR A 153 -12.45 2.01 9.99
C THR A 153 -11.34 2.43 9.02
N LYS A 154 -10.13 2.69 9.53
CA LYS A 154 -8.96 3.02 8.68
C LYS A 154 -8.55 1.85 7.79
N LEU A 155 -8.59 0.62 8.32
CA LEU A 155 -8.28 -0.59 7.57
C LEU A 155 -9.29 -0.83 6.44
N ASP A 156 -10.57 -0.62 6.72
CA ASP A 156 -11.66 -0.74 5.75
C ASP A 156 -11.53 0.30 4.61
N ALA A 157 -11.21 1.56 4.97
CA ALA A 157 -10.89 2.60 3.99
C ALA A 157 -9.66 2.24 3.14
N ALA A 158 -8.61 1.68 3.74
CA ALA A 158 -7.40 1.24 3.04
C ALA A 158 -7.62 0.03 2.13
N ARG A 159 -8.70 -0.75 2.34
CA ARG A 159 -9.11 -1.85 1.44
C ARG A 159 -9.85 -1.34 0.20
N GLY A 160 -10.25 -0.07 0.17
CA GLY A 160 -10.95 0.53 -0.97
C GLY A 160 -12.40 0.07 -1.06
N ALA A 161 -13.06 -0.16 0.07
CA ALA A 161 -14.48 -0.49 0.08
C ALA A 161 -15.29 0.57 -0.68
N ASP A 162 -16.00 0.17 -1.73
CA ASP A 162 -16.81 1.08 -2.55
C ASP A 162 -17.95 1.66 -1.69
N PRO A 163 -18.01 2.99 -1.49
CA PRO A 163 -19.08 3.62 -0.71
C PRO A 163 -20.47 3.35 -1.31
N ALA A 164 -20.58 3.16 -2.63
CA ALA A 164 -21.85 2.81 -3.26
C ALA A 164 -22.26 1.36 -3.01
N ALA A 165 -21.31 0.42 -2.99
CA ALA A 165 -21.56 -0.97 -2.56
C ALA A 165 -22.01 -1.02 -1.10
N ARG A 166 -21.37 -0.23 -0.23
CA ARG A 166 -21.75 -0.13 1.19
C ARG A 166 -23.18 0.36 1.38
N ARG A 167 -23.57 1.46 0.72
CA ARG A 167 -24.96 1.98 0.78
C ARG A 167 -26.00 0.97 0.27
N ARG A 168 -25.67 0.20 -0.77
CA ARG A 168 -26.53 -0.87 -1.29
C ARG A 168 -26.66 -2.02 -0.28
N ALA A 169 -25.59 -2.37 0.42
CA ALA A 169 -25.62 -3.36 1.48
C ALA A 169 -26.43 -2.87 2.70
N GLU A 170 -26.26 -1.61 3.12
CA GLU A 170 -27.06 -1.01 4.21
C GLU A 170 -28.56 -1.15 3.95
N ALA A 171 -29.01 -0.78 2.75
CA ALA A 171 -30.42 -0.84 2.38
C ALA A 171 -31.00 -2.26 2.30
N ARG A 172 -30.16 -3.30 2.18
CA ARG A 172 -30.57 -4.71 2.16
C ARG A 172 -30.62 -5.33 3.54
N LEU A 173 -29.70 -4.94 4.42
CA LEU A 173 -29.51 -5.56 5.73
C LEU A 173 -30.44 -4.98 6.79
N TYR A 174 -30.68 -3.67 6.74
CA TYR A 174 -31.57 -3.04 7.70
C TYR A 174 -32.36 -1.85 7.16
N ASP A 175 -33.56 -1.64 7.71
CA ASP A 175 -34.39 -0.50 7.35
C ASP A 175 -34.05 0.72 8.23
N ARG A 176 -33.26 1.62 7.66
CA ARG A 176 -32.85 2.88 8.28
C ARG A 176 -34.03 3.82 8.58
N ARG A 177 -35.11 3.81 7.79
CA ARG A 177 -36.28 4.67 8.04
C ARG A 177 -37.04 4.17 9.26
N LEU A 178 -37.30 2.86 9.31
CA LEU A 178 -37.94 2.22 10.45
C LEU A 178 -37.20 2.49 11.77
N LEU A 179 -35.86 2.35 11.78
CA LEU A 179 -35.06 2.62 12.98
C LEU A 179 -35.20 4.06 13.47
N ARG A 180 -35.21 5.04 12.56
CA ARG A 180 -35.35 6.46 12.92
C ARG A 180 -36.72 6.80 13.46
N GLU A 181 -37.77 6.26 12.84
CA GLU A 181 -39.14 6.41 13.31
C GLU A 181 -39.29 5.83 14.72
N LYS A 182 -38.66 4.68 14.97
CA LYS A 182 -38.64 4.05 16.30
C LYS A 182 -37.87 4.86 17.34
N VAL A 183 -36.70 5.39 17.00
CA VAL A 183 -35.96 6.31 17.88
C VAL A 183 -36.81 7.54 18.21
N ALA A 184 -37.47 8.14 17.22
CA ALA A 184 -38.34 9.29 17.42
C ALA A 184 -39.53 8.95 18.33
N HIS A 185 -40.15 7.79 18.13
CA HIS A 185 -41.23 7.29 18.99
C HIS A 185 -40.76 7.10 20.43
N LEU A 186 -39.63 6.42 20.65
CA LEU A 186 -39.07 6.20 21.99
C LEU A 186 -38.73 7.51 22.70
N ARG A 187 -38.14 8.48 21.99
CA ARG A 187 -37.86 9.82 22.52
C ARG A 187 -39.15 10.55 22.92
N LYS A 188 -40.20 10.46 22.11
CA LYS A 188 -41.51 11.05 22.40
C LYS A 188 -42.16 10.43 23.62
N VAL A 189 -42.18 9.09 23.71
CA VAL A 189 -42.76 8.36 24.85
C VAL A 189 -41.95 8.61 26.13
N ARG A 190 -40.64 8.79 26.04
CA ARG A 190 -39.82 9.20 27.19
C ARG A 190 -40.16 10.62 27.68
N ALA A 191 -40.40 11.55 26.76
CA ALA A 191 -40.65 12.94 27.10
C ALA A 191 -42.07 13.19 27.62
N LEU A 192 -43.07 12.48 27.10
CA LEU A 192 -44.49 12.77 27.32
C LEU A 192 -45.28 11.60 27.92
N GLY A 193 -44.76 10.38 27.87
CA GLY A 193 -45.50 9.17 28.21
C GLY A 193 -45.33 8.74 29.66
N THR A 194 -46.33 8.03 30.17
CA THR A 194 -46.28 7.43 31.52
C THR A 194 -45.29 6.27 31.58
N LEU A 195 -44.85 5.87 32.78
CA LEU A 195 -43.95 4.73 32.96
C LEU A 195 -44.50 3.45 32.31
N GLY A 196 -45.82 3.22 32.39
CA GLY A 196 -46.47 2.07 31.74
C GLY A 196 -46.35 2.09 30.23
N GLU A 197 -46.53 3.26 29.60
CA GLU A 197 -46.36 3.43 28.15
C GLU A 197 -44.90 3.26 27.71
N GLN A 198 -43.95 3.77 28.51
CA GLN A 198 -42.52 3.57 28.28
C GLN A 198 -42.14 2.08 28.33
N MET A 199 -42.61 1.35 29.36
CA MET A 199 -42.38 -0.09 29.47
C MET A 199 -43.04 -0.88 28.35
N PHE A 200 -44.27 -0.50 27.96
CA PHE A 200 -44.97 -1.15 26.86
C PHE A 200 -44.23 -0.98 25.53
N ALA A 201 -43.80 0.25 25.21
CA ALA A 201 -43.02 0.54 24.02
C ALA A 201 -41.70 -0.26 24.00
N LEU A 202 -40.97 -0.28 25.12
CA LEU A 202 -39.73 -1.07 25.25
C LEU A 202 -39.95 -2.57 25.06
N ARG A 203 -41.01 -3.13 25.66
CA ARG A 203 -41.33 -4.56 25.55
C ARG A 203 -41.73 -4.95 24.13
N ALA A 204 -42.52 -4.11 23.47
CA ALA A 204 -42.95 -4.33 22.09
C ALA A 204 -41.76 -4.34 21.12
N ASP A 205 -40.77 -3.48 21.35
CA ASP A 205 -39.58 -3.38 20.52
C ASP A 205 -38.51 -4.45 20.83
N LEU A 206 -38.48 -5.02 22.04
CA LEU A 206 -37.60 -6.15 22.40
C LEU A 206 -38.01 -7.45 21.72
N LEU A 207 -39.31 -7.66 21.52
CA LEU A 207 -39.86 -8.88 20.92
C LEU A 207 -39.78 -8.89 19.39
N ARG A 208 -39.37 -7.78 18.77
CA ARG A 208 -39.30 -7.63 17.31
C ARG A 208 -37.86 -7.40 16.87
N ASP A 209 -37.37 -8.23 15.95
CA ASP A 209 -36.17 -7.89 15.18
C ASP A 209 -36.50 -6.71 14.26
N LEU A 210 -36.17 -5.50 14.72
CA LEU A 210 -36.52 -4.27 14.02
C LEU A 210 -35.67 -4.11 12.77
N GLY A 211 -36.25 -4.52 11.65
CA GLY A 211 -35.70 -4.33 10.32
C GLY A 211 -34.31 -4.94 10.19
N GLY A 212 -34.11 -6.21 10.58
CA GLY A 212 -32.88 -6.96 10.32
C GLY A 212 -31.64 -6.50 11.12
N MET A 213 -31.82 -5.66 12.14
CA MET A 213 -30.70 -5.13 12.94
C MET A 213 -29.90 -6.21 13.69
N THR A 214 -30.48 -7.40 13.88
CA THR A 214 -29.80 -8.56 14.50
C THR A 214 -29.20 -9.54 13.49
N SER A 215 -29.17 -9.18 12.20
CA SER A 215 -28.58 -10.04 11.17
C SER A 215 -27.07 -10.25 11.39
N PRO A 216 -26.58 -11.50 11.33
CA PRO A 216 -25.15 -11.80 11.47
C PRO A 216 -24.33 -11.18 10.32
N ASP A 217 -24.91 -11.12 9.12
CA ASP A 217 -24.33 -10.55 7.90
C ASP A 217 -23.89 -9.08 8.06
N LEU A 218 -24.47 -8.37 9.03
CA LEU A 218 -24.08 -7.00 9.36
C LEU A 218 -22.63 -6.93 9.87
N HIS A 219 -22.18 -7.95 10.62
CA HIS A 219 -20.83 -7.98 11.19
C HIS A 219 -19.74 -8.23 10.15
N ASP A 220 -20.07 -8.90 9.05
CA ASP A 220 -19.13 -9.16 7.95
C ASP A 220 -18.88 -7.92 7.10
N LEU A 221 -19.93 -7.10 6.92
CA LEU A 221 -19.90 -5.92 6.05
C LEU A 221 -19.54 -4.63 6.80
N PHE A 222 -19.83 -4.56 8.10
CA PHE A 222 -19.58 -3.38 8.92
C PHE A 222 -18.72 -3.76 10.13
N PRO A 223 -17.42 -3.39 10.15
CA PRO A 223 -16.59 -3.63 11.33
C PRO A 223 -17.08 -2.83 12.55
N VAL A 224 -17.77 -1.71 12.34
CA VAL A 224 -18.35 -0.87 13.38
C VAL A 224 -19.85 -0.77 13.15
N CYS A 225 -20.62 -0.84 14.24
CA CYS A 225 -22.07 -0.74 14.21
C CYS A 225 -22.52 0.56 13.52
N PRO A 226 -23.36 0.50 12.47
CA PRO A 226 -23.88 1.68 11.79
C PRO A 226 -24.61 2.63 12.74
N GLU A 227 -24.52 3.91 12.43
CA GLU A 227 -25.06 4.99 13.27
C GLU A 227 -26.56 4.84 13.62
N PRO A 228 -27.48 4.47 12.70
CA PRO A 228 -28.91 4.31 13.03
C PRO A 228 -29.18 3.21 14.06
N ILE A 229 -28.44 2.11 13.96
CA ILE A 229 -28.58 0.97 14.88
C ILE A 229 -28.00 1.37 16.24
N ARG A 230 -26.86 2.07 16.25
CA ARG A 230 -26.26 2.60 17.48
C ARG A 230 -27.18 3.57 18.20
N GLU A 231 -27.76 4.55 17.50
CA GLU A 231 -28.71 5.51 18.08
C GLU A 231 -29.91 4.81 18.71
N TYR A 232 -30.46 3.81 18.01
CA TYR A 232 -31.56 2.99 18.53
C TYR A 232 -31.17 2.22 19.79
N ILE A 233 -30.01 1.57 19.81
CA ILE A 233 -29.51 0.83 20.97
C ILE A 233 -29.28 1.79 22.16
N GLU A 234 -28.71 2.96 21.93
CA GLU A 234 -28.45 3.97 22.95
C GLU A 234 -29.75 4.52 23.54
N GLU A 235 -30.73 4.84 22.70
CA GLU A 235 -32.04 5.32 23.15
C GLU A 235 -32.76 4.24 23.95
N ARG A 236 -32.77 2.99 23.48
CA ARG A 236 -33.35 1.87 24.24
C ARG A 236 -32.68 1.69 25.60
N ARG A 237 -31.34 1.78 25.66
CA ARG A 237 -30.58 1.70 26.92
C ARG A 237 -30.92 2.85 27.87
N GLY A 238 -31.08 4.07 27.34
CA GLY A 238 -31.50 5.24 28.12
C GLY A 238 -32.88 5.05 28.75
N SER A 239 -33.86 4.60 27.97
CA SER A 239 -35.24 4.45 28.45
C SER A 239 -35.34 3.33 29.48
N ARG A 240 -34.59 2.23 29.29
CA ARG A 240 -34.52 1.14 30.27
C ARG A 240 -33.90 1.58 31.60
N ARG A 241 -32.83 2.39 31.57
CA ARG A 241 -32.22 2.94 32.79
C ARG A 241 -33.20 3.82 33.55
N LEU A 242 -33.95 4.67 32.86
CA LEU A 242 -34.98 5.50 33.47
C LEU A 242 -36.06 4.65 34.16
N CYS A 243 -36.59 3.63 33.46
CA CYS A 243 -37.59 2.73 34.04
C CYS A 243 -37.05 1.99 35.27
N GLY A 244 -35.83 1.42 35.17
CA GLY A 244 -35.23 0.68 36.29
C GLY A 244 -34.91 1.55 37.51
N SER A 245 -34.51 2.81 37.31
CA SER A 245 -34.30 3.76 38.42
C SER A 245 -35.61 4.13 39.13
N LEU A 246 -36.73 4.19 38.40
CA LEU A 246 -38.05 4.49 38.97
C LEU A 246 -38.67 3.31 39.72
N GLU A 247 -38.42 2.08 39.26
CA GLU A 247 -38.81 0.85 39.98
C GLU A 247 -38.01 0.64 41.28
N SER A 248 -36.82 1.23 41.38
CA SER A 248 -35.91 1.13 42.54
C SER A 248 -36.24 2.13 43.66
N CYS A 249 -37.16 3.07 43.44
CA CYS A 249 -37.58 4.01 44.48
C CYS A 249 -38.52 3.30 45.48
N PRO A 250 -38.19 3.25 46.78
CA PRO A 250 -38.99 2.53 47.78
C PRO A 250 -40.28 3.25 48.19
N CYS A 251 -40.61 4.38 47.57
CA CYS A 251 -41.88 5.06 47.78
C CYS A 251 -42.95 4.41 46.90
N GLY A 252 -43.73 3.52 47.50
CA GLY A 252 -44.89 2.88 46.89
C GLY A 252 -45.83 3.89 46.26
N LEU A 253 -45.80 3.98 44.93
CA LEU A 253 -46.86 4.59 44.16
C LEU A 253 -47.87 3.48 43.83
N HIS A 254 -48.93 3.46 44.63
CA HIS A 254 -50.19 2.83 44.30
C HIS A 254 -50.56 3.18 42.85
N THR A 255 -50.53 2.19 41.97
CA THR A 255 -51.34 2.26 40.75
C THR A 255 -52.80 2.10 41.17
N PRO A 256 -53.73 3.01 40.79
CA PRO A 256 -55.13 2.72 40.96
C PRO A 256 -55.45 1.53 40.04
N ARG A 257 -55.67 0.35 40.65
CA ARG A 257 -56.30 -0.78 39.96
C ARG A 257 -57.64 -0.27 39.45
N SER A 258 -57.82 -0.27 38.13
CA SER A 258 -59.14 -0.19 37.53
C SER A 258 -60.02 -1.30 38.13
N PRO A 259 -61.28 -1.02 38.52
CA PRO A 259 -62.17 -2.03 39.05
C PRO A 259 -62.51 -3.07 37.97
N PRO A 260 -62.73 -4.34 38.36
CA PRO A 260 -63.07 -5.40 37.41
C PRO A 260 -64.42 -5.10 36.73
N PRO A 261 -64.59 -5.51 35.47
CA PRO A 261 -65.88 -5.41 34.80
C PRO A 261 -66.92 -6.28 35.53
N THR A 262 -68.11 -5.73 35.68
CA THR A 262 -69.30 -6.41 36.23
C THR A 262 -69.96 -7.27 35.17
#